data_AF-A0A925GN38-F1
#
_entry.id   AF-A0A925GN38-F1
#
_cell.length_a   1.000
_cell.length_b   1.000
_cell.length_c   1.000
_cell.angle_alpha   90.00
_cell.angle_beta   90.00
_cell.angle_gamma   90.00
#
_symmetry.space_group_name_H-M   'P 1'
#
loop_
_entity.id
_entity.type
_entity.pdbx_description
1 polymer ?
#
loop_
_entity_poly.entity_id
_entity_poly.type
_entity_poly.pdbx_seq_one_letter_code
_entity_poly.pdbx_strand_id
1 'polypeptide(L)'
;MVTLNQTLDMTPLGMIFHVTKTPAETNGHSLEMEWQLLPKANGTPVHVHPTATETYQVLEGELELNINGAWTPAQQGNEIMVSAGTPHTFRNPTNDVVRVYNTHSPALQFGDYFEGLCAIVKKLSNEGTGKMTMNLNAATRLSRLMKKYNQEMVSLNPPRLIISVLNTIRENCGFTRILPTT
;
A
#
# COMPACT_ATOMS: atom_id res chain seq x y z
N MET A 1 -13.07 10.84 0.66
CA MET A 1 -12.15 11.91 0.24
C MET A 1 -11.41 12.38 1.46
N VAL A 2 -10.09 12.15 1.40
CA VAL A 2 -9.19 12.55 2.48
C VAL A 2 -9.22 14.04 2.75
N THR A 3 -9.06 14.42 4.00
CA THR A 3 -8.99 15.81 4.44
C THR A 3 -7.57 16.18 4.86
N LEU A 4 -7.25 17.48 4.77
CA LEU A 4 -5.99 18.01 5.28
C LEU A 4 -5.82 17.63 6.76
N ASN A 5 -4.60 17.25 7.16
CA ASN A 5 -4.23 16.80 8.51
C ASN A 5 -4.95 15.53 8.99
N GLN A 6 -5.67 14.82 8.11
CA GLN A 6 -6.25 13.53 8.46
C GLN A 6 -5.15 12.50 8.75
N THR A 7 -5.35 11.73 9.81
CA THR A 7 -4.50 10.59 10.12
C THR A 7 -5.18 9.29 9.74
N LEU A 8 -4.54 8.54 8.85
CA LEU A 8 -4.91 7.18 8.46
C LEU A 8 -4.05 6.21 9.27
N ASP A 9 -4.52 5.89 10.48
CA ASP A 9 -3.85 4.96 11.38
C ASP A 9 -4.06 3.52 10.90
N MET A 10 -2.96 2.91 10.45
CA MET A 10 -2.86 1.50 10.07
C MET A 10 -1.75 0.82 10.89
N THR A 11 -1.62 1.18 12.16
CA THR A 11 -0.66 0.60 13.12
C THR A 11 -0.58 -0.94 13.09
N PRO A 12 -1.68 -1.71 12.90
CA PRO A 12 -1.60 -3.16 12.73
C PRO A 12 -0.80 -3.64 11.50
N LEU A 13 -0.59 -2.77 10.51
CA LEU A 13 0.29 -2.96 9.37
C LEU A 13 1.67 -2.30 9.56
N GLY A 14 1.90 -1.63 10.69
CA GLY A 14 3.13 -0.88 10.96
C GLY A 14 3.20 0.48 10.27
N MET A 15 2.07 1.05 9.83
CA MET A 15 2.03 2.27 9.03
C MET A 15 1.04 3.29 9.59
N ILE A 16 1.45 4.54 9.71
CA ILE A 16 0.56 5.66 10.06
C ILE A 16 0.80 6.75 9.03
N PHE A 17 -0.24 7.17 8.31
CA PHE A 17 -0.12 8.21 7.28
C PHE A 17 -0.85 9.48 7.71
N HIS A 18 -0.16 10.61 7.64
CA HIS A 18 -0.70 11.94 7.89
C HIS A 18 -0.80 12.71 6.57
N VAL A 19 -2.01 13.11 6.19
CA VAL A 19 -2.25 13.82 4.93
C VAL A 19 -1.76 15.26 5.04
N THR A 20 -0.79 15.64 4.21
CA THR A 20 -0.17 16.98 4.21
C THR A 20 -0.69 17.86 3.08
N LYS A 21 -1.03 17.27 1.92
CA LYS A 21 -1.79 17.94 0.86
C LYS A 21 -2.78 16.98 0.21
N THR A 22 -4.02 17.41 0.12
CA THR A 22 -5.10 16.67 -0.53
C THR A 22 -5.10 16.88 -2.05
N PRO A 23 -5.75 15.99 -2.83
CA PRO A 23 -5.96 16.22 -4.26
C PRO A 23 -6.67 17.55 -4.56
N ALA A 24 -7.55 18.02 -3.66
CA ALA A 24 -8.24 19.30 -3.84
C ALA A 24 -7.27 20.49 -3.73
N GLU A 25 -6.34 20.45 -2.77
CA GLU A 25 -5.34 21.51 -2.57
C GLU A 25 -4.30 21.56 -3.70
N THR A 26 -4.01 20.40 -4.30
CA THR A 26 -3.03 20.27 -5.38
C THR A 26 -3.66 20.39 -6.76
N ASN A 27 -4.97 20.64 -6.87
CA ASN A 27 -5.73 20.59 -8.13
C ASN A 27 -5.57 19.25 -8.89
N GLY A 28 -5.46 18.14 -8.16
CA GLY A 28 -5.32 16.78 -8.68
C GLY A 28 -3.90 16.39 -9.09
N HIS A 29 -2.92 17.29 -8.96
CA HIS A 29 -1.53 17.00 -9.34
C HIS A 29 -0.85 15.99 -8.41
N SER A 30 -1.20 15.97 -7.13
CA SER A 30 -0.59 15.05 -6.15
C SER A 30 -1.48 14.76 -4.95
N LEU A 31 -1.29 13.57 -4.38
CA LEU A 31 -1.60 13.32 -2.97
C LEU A 31 -0.28 13.28 -2.22
N GLU A 32 -0.14 14.09 -1.17
CA GLU A 32 1.08 14.19 -0.37
C GLU A 32 0.79 13.82 1.08
N MET A 33 1.67 13.03 1.67
CA MET A 33 1.52 12.50 3.02
C MET A 33 2.87 12.41 3.72
N GLU A 34 2.87 12.61 5.03
CA GLU A 34 3.95 12.16 5.89
C GLU A 34 3.61 10.77 6.46
N TRP A 35 4.52 9.82 6.26
CA TRP A 35 4.38 8.46 6.74
C TRP A 35 5.27 8.24 7.95
N GLN A 36 4.72 7.57 8.97
CA GLN A 36 5.49 6.94 10.04
C GLN A 36 5.43 5.43 9.83
N LEU A 37 6.60 4.84 9.62
CA LEU A 37 6.78 3.40 9.47
C LEU A 37 7.34 2.86 10.78
N LEU A 38 6.56 2.05 11.49
CA LEU A 38 6.94 1.47 12.76
C LEU A 38 8.14 0.52 12.62
N PRO A 39 8.85 0.19 13.71
CA PRO A 39 9.97 -0.75 13.68
C PRO A 39 9.60 -2.04 12.96
N LYS A 40 10.47 -2.49 12.04
CA LYS A 40 10.26 -3.70 11.23
C LYS A 40 8.98 -3.69 10.36
N ALA A 41 8.38 -2.53 10.13
CA ALA A 41 7.23 -2.41 9.23
C ALA A 41 7.63 -2.83 7.82
N ASN A 42 6.76 -3.61 7.18
CA ASN A 42 6.87 -3.93 5.77
C ASN A 42 5.76 -3.22 5.03
N GLY A 43 6.06 -2.70 3.84
CA GLY A 43 5.07 -2.13 2.96
C GLY A 43 4.09 -3.18 2.44
N THR A 44 3.22 -2.75 1.54
CA THR A 44 2.35 -3.66 0.79
C THR A 44 3.17 -4.63 -0.06
N PRO A 45 2.63 -5.81 -0.42
CA PRO A 45 3.30 -6.70 -1.37
C PRO A 45 3.72 -5.95 -2.63
N VAL A 46 4.74 -6.46 -3.35
CA VAL A 46 5.23 -5.85 -4.58
C VAL A 46 4.06 -5.48 -5.50
N HIS A 47 4.03 -4.22 -5.89
CA HIS A 47 2.96 -3.63 -6.65
C HIS A 47 3.48 -2.65 -7.71
N VAL A 48 2.57 -2.21 -8.56
CA VAL A 48 2.79 -1.16 -9.56
C VAL A 48 1.69 -0.12 -9.44
N HIS A 49 2.05 1.12 -9.73
CA HIS A 49 1.11 2.19 -10.03
C HIS A 49 1.02 2.33 -11.54
N PRO A 50 -0.12 2.00 -12.20
CA PRO A 50 -0.22 2.02 -13.66
C PRO A 50 0.16 3.34 -14.32
N THR A 51 -0.23 4.46 -13.72
CA THR A 51 -0.06 5.80 -14.30
C THR A 51 0.61 6.81 -13.38
N ALA A 52 0.64 6.54 -12.08
CA ALA A 52 1.27 7.44 -11.11
C ALA A 52 2.74 7.11 -10.87
N THR A 53 3.53 8.15 -10.71
CA THR A 53 4.83 8.09 -10.05
C THR A 53 4.64 8.15 -8.55
N GLU A 54 5.56 7.52 -7.82
CA GLU A 54 5.60 7.60 -6.36
C GLU A 54 6.98 8.07 -5.92
N THR A 55 7.04 9.10 -5.08
CA THR A 55 8.30 9.65 -4.56
C THR A 55 8.38 9.45 -3.06
N TYR A 56 9.55 9.00 -2.61
CA TYR A 56 9.90 8.71 -1.23
C TYR A 56 11.04 9.62 -0.80
N GLN A 57 10.75 10.62 0.03
CA GLN A 57 11.77 11.45 0.66
C GLN A 57 11.91 11.05 2.13
N VAL A 58 13.08 10.53 2.52
CA VAL A 58 13.31 10.09 3.91
C VAL A 58 13.56 11.31 4.78
N LEU A 59 12.66 11.58 5.71
CA LEU A 59 12.74 12.70 6.64
C LEU A 59 13.57 12.33 7.89
N GLU A 60 13.48 11.08 8.32
CA GLU A 60 14.16 10.56 9.51
C GLU A 60 14.31 9.03 9.43
N GLY A 61 15.45 8.50 9.85
CA GLY A 61 15.74 7.06 9.86
C GLY A 61 16.28 6.51 8.54
N GLU A 62 16.15 5.20 8.36
CA GLU A 62 16.60 4.45 7.17
C GLU A 62 15.45 3.61 6.60
N LEU A 63 15.10 3.89 5.34
CA LEU A 63 14.14 3.14 4.55
C LEU A 63 14.89 2.20 3.61
N GLU A 64 14.32 1.04 3.29
CA GLU A 64 14.75 0.28 2.12
C GLU A 64 13.62 0.18 1.11
N LEU A 65 13.94 0.44 -0.16
CA LEU A 65 13.03 0.31 -1.29
C LEU A 65 13.45 -0.88 -2.15
N ASN A 66 12.51 -1.76 -2.45
CA ASN A 66 12.69 -2.74 -3.51
C ASN A 66 12.16 -2.14 -4.81
N ILE A 67 13.01 -1.99 -5.82
CA ILE A 67 12.61 -1.51 -7.15
C ILE A 67 13.10 -2.53 -8.16
N ASN A 68 12.20 -3.10 -8.96
CA ASN A 68 12.51 -4.17 -9.91
C ASN A 68 13.23 -5.38 -9.27
N GLY A 69 12.90 -5.71 -8.02
CA GLY A 69 13.50 -6.85 -7.32
C GLY A 69 14.80 -6.54 -6.58
N ALA A 70 15.40 -5.37 -6.77
CA ALA A 70 16.62 -4.96 -6.08
C ALA A 70 16.30 -4.06 -4.88
N TRP A 71 16.86 -4.39 -3.70
CA TRP A 71 16.74 -3.57 -2.50
C TRP A 71 17.81 -2.48 -2.47
N THR A 72 17.38 -1.25 -2.27
CA THR A 72 18.23 -0.06 -2.17
C THR A 72 17.94 0.66 -0.86
N PRO A 73 18.95 0.91 0.00
CA PRO A 73 18.78 1.71 1.20
C PRO A 73 18.63 3.20 0.85
N ALA A 74 17.84 3.90 1.64
CA ALA A 74 17.63 5.35 1.58
C ALA A 74 17.68 5.90 2.99
N GLN A 75 18.63 6.78 3.25
CA GLN A 75 18.83 7.43 4.54
C GLN A 75 18.19 8.81 4.54
N GLN A 76 18.10 9.42 5.72
CA GLN A 76 17.61 10.79 5.90
C GLN A 76 18.21 11.75 4.85
N GLY A 77 17.33 12.52 4.21
CA GLY A 77 17.67 13.46 3.14
C GLY A 77 17.72 12.85 1.74
N ASN A 78 17.68 11.51 1.60
CA ASN A 78 17.56 10.88 0.29
C ASN A 78 16.13 11.01 -0.24
N GLU A 79 16.03 11.17 -1.55
CA GLU A 79 14.78 11.15 -2.31
C GLU A 79 14.89 10.11 -3.43
N ILE A 80 13.90 9.23 -3.52
CA ILE A 80 13.82 8.21 -4.56
C ILE A 80 12.45 8.30 -5.22
N MET A 81 12.45 8.52 -6.53
CA MET A 81 11.25 8.49 -7.35
C MET A 81 11.14 7.15 -8.08
N VAL A 82 9.98 6.52 -7.98
CA VAL A 82 9.59 5.32 -8.70
C VAL A 82 8.68 5.70 -9.85
N SER A 83 9.09 5.39 -11.08
CA SER A 83 8.31 5.69 -12.28
C SER A 83 7.05 4.81 -12.36
N ALA A 84 6.00 5.34 -12.99
CA ALA A 84 4.78 4.59 -13.29
C ALA A 84 5.08 3.24 -13.98
N GLY A 85 4.34 2.21 -13.61
CA GLY A 85 4.49 0.84 -14.10
C GLY A 85 5.66 0.07 -13.50
N THR A 86 6.51 0.69 -12.67
CA THR A 86 7.69 0.03 -12.08
C THR A 86 7.29 -0.81 -10.87
N PRO A 87 7.58 -2.13 -10.84
CA PRO A 87 7.40 -2.97 -9.66
C PRO A 87 8.20 -2.48 -8.47
N HIS A 88 7.53 -2.25 -7.34
CA HIS A 88 8.21 -1.81 -6.11
C HIS A 88 7.48 -2.21 -4.83
N THR A 89 8.21 -2.11 -3.71
CA THR A 89 7.71 -2.14 -2.33
C THR A 89 8.76 -1.46 -1.43
N PHE A 90 8.48 -1.33 -0.15
CA PHE A 90 9.39 -0.74 0.83
C PHE A 90 9.38 -1.53 2.14
N ARG A 91 10.39 -1.29 2.98
CA ARG A 91 10.41 -1.75 4.37
C ARG A 91 11.18 -0.77 5.25
N ASN A 92 10.80 -0.73 6.53
CA ASN A 92 11.65 -0.23 7.59
C ASN A 92 12.46 -1.41 8.15
N PRO A 93 13.75 -1.55 7.83
CA PRO A 93 14.58 -2.65 8.33
C PRO A 93 15.03 -2.43 9.79
N THR A 94 14.79 -1.26 10.39
CA THR A 94 15.39 -0.82 11.65
C THR A 94 14.53 -1.15 12.87
N ASN A 95 15.02 -0.82 14.07
CA ASN A 95 14.28 -0.94 15.33
C ASN A 95 13.61 0.38 15.76
N ASP A 96 13.76 1.43 14.96
CA ASP A 96 13.25 2.77 15.23
C ASP A 96 12.14 3.12 14.22
N VAL A 97 11.39 4.18 14.51
CA VAL A 97 10.40 4.70 13.55
C VAL A 97 11.12 5.43 12.42
N VAL A 98 10.68 5.18 11.18
CA VAL A 98 11.16 5.88 9.98
C VAL A 98 10.09 6.85 9.51
N ARG A 99 10.47 8.10 9.21
CA ARG A 99 9.56 9.12 8.67
C ARG A 99 9.87 9.37 7.20
N VAL A 100 8.84 9.34 6.37
CA VAL A 100 8.95 9.51 4.91
C VAL A 100 7.92 10.52 4.44
N TYR A 101 8.32 11.52 3.68
CA TYR A 101 7.40 12.32 2.89
C TYR A 101 7.14 11.58 1.59
N ASN A 102 5.89 11.17 1.38
CA ASN A 102 5.48 10.39 0.24
C ASN A 102 4.56 11.20 -0.66
N THR A 103 4.81 11.12 -1.96
CA THR A 103 4.00 11.80 -2.98
C THR A 103 3.57 10.82 -4.04
N HIS A 104 2.26 10.75 -4.30
CA HIS A 104 1.69 10.07 -5.46
C HIS A 104 1.27 11.11 -6.50
N SER A 105 1.78 11.01 -7.73
CA SER A 105 1.48 11.97 -8.80
C SER A 105 1.21 11.26 -10.15
N PRO A 106 0.04 11.48 -10.79
CA PRO A 106 -1.07 12.33 -10.34
C PRO A 106 -1.79 11.78 -9.09
N ALA A 107 -2.61 12.62 -8.45
CA ALA A 107 -3.27 12.28 -7.17
C ALA A 107 -4.27 11.10 -7.28
N LEU A 108 -4.90 10.94 -8.45
CA LEU A 108 -5.92 9.93 -8.74
C LEU A 108 -6.93 9.78 -7.59
N GLN A 109 -7.35 8.55 -7.26
CA GLN A 109 -8.17 8.26 -6.08
C GLN A 109 -7.37 7.60 -4.96
N PHE A 110 -6.04 7.86 -4.85
CA PHE A 110 -5.22 7.27 -3.79
C PHE A 110 -5.76 7.59 -2.39
N GLY A 111 -6.31 8.78 -2.18
CA GLY A 111 -6.92 9.17 -0.91
C GLY A 111 -8.05 8.22 -0.51
N ASP A 112 -9.00 7.98 -1.42
CA ASP A 112 -10.11 7.06 -1.15
C ASP A 112 -9.64 5.60 -0.99
N TYR A 113 -8.59 5.21 -1.71
CA TYR A 113 -7.96 3.90 -1.56
C TYR A 113 -7.40 3.72 -0.13
N PHE A 114 -6.60 4.67 0.36
CA PHE A 114 -6.00 4.60 1.69
C PHE A 114 -7.05 4.70 2.81
N GLU A 115 -8.10 5.51 2.65
CA GLU A 115 -9.24 5.54 3.59
C GLU A 115 -9.95 4.17 3.65
N GLY A 116 -10.20 3.58 2.48
CA GLY A 116 -10.82 2.25 2.38
C GLY A 116 -9.96 1.16 3.03
N LEU A 117 -8.63 1.20 2.81
CA LEU A 117 -7.69 0.28 3.44
C LEU A 117 -7.66 0.45 4.96
N CYS A 118 -7.55 1.68 5.44
CA CYS A 118 -7.59 2.02 6.87
C CYS A 118 -8.88 1.50 7.53
N ALA A 119 -10.04 1.67 6.89
CA ALA A 119 -11.32 1.17 7.39
C ALA A 119 -11.38 -0.37 7.46
N ILE A 120 -10.72 -1.08 6.53
CA ILE A 120 -10.61 -2.56 6.58
C ILE A 120 -9.70 -2.98 7.73
N VAL A 121 -8.54 -2.34 7.88
CA VAL A 121 -7.56 -2.63 8.95
C VAL A 121 -8.19 -2.44 10.33
N LYS A 122 -8.88 -1.31 10.55
CA LYS A 122 -9.58 -1.03 11.83
C LYS A 122 -10.60 -2.09 12.20
N LYS A 123 -11.36 -2.60 11.22
CA LYS A 123 -12.34 -3.68 11.44
C LYS A 123 -11.70 -5.04 11.70
N LEU A 124 -10.50 -5.27 11.17
CA LEU A 124 -9.76 -6.52 11.34
C LEU A 124 -8.97 -6.59 12.66
N SER A 125 -8.54 -5.44 13.16
CA SER A 125 -7.71 -5.36 14.37
C SER A 125 -8.51 -5.26 15.67
N ASN A 126 -9.85 -5.36 15.62
CA ASN A 126 -10.76 -5.04 16.73
C ASN A 126 -10.42 -3.68 17.37
N GLU A 127 -10.26 -2.62 16.57
CA GLU A 127 -9.91 -1.28 17.07
C GLU A 127 -8.52 -1.18 17.73
N GLY A 128 -7.52 -1.95 17.27
CA GLY A 128 -6.12 -1.48 17.33
C GLY A 128 -5.06 -2.34 17.98
N THR A 129 -5.32 -3.57 18.45
CA THR A 129 -4.27 -4.37 19.15
C THR A 129 -4.25 -5.87 18.87
N GLY A 130 -5.19 -6.43 18.10
CA GLY A 130 -5.24 -7.87 17.81
C GLY A 130 -4.39 -8.31 16.61
N LYS A 131 -3.87 -9.55 16.65
CA LYS A 131 -3.33 -10.23 15.44
C LYS A 131 -4.39 -10.21 14.35
N MET A 132 -4.06 -9.60 13.21
CA MET A 132 -4.96 -9.51 12.06
C MET A 132 -5.26 -10.90 11.50
N THR A 133 -6.47 -11.40 11.75
CA THR A 133 -6.94 -12.67 11.19
C THR A 133 -7.79 -12.40 9.96
N MET A 134 -7.24 -12.72 8.79
CA MET A 134 -7.94 -12.53 7.53
C MET A 134 -9.07 -13.55 7.40
N ASN A 135 -10.32 -13.10 7.58
CA ASN A 135 -11.52 -13.89 7.31
C ASN A 135 -12.07 -13.59 5.90
N LEU A 136 -13.00 -14.43 5.42
CA LEU A 136 -13.55 -14.31 4.06
C LEU A 136 -14.22 -12.95 3.79
N ASN A 137 -14.88 -12.36 4.80
CA ASN A 137 -15.52 -11.05 4.67
C ASN A 137 -14.49 -9.94 4.46
N ALA A 138 -13.40 -9.96 5.22
CA ALA A 138 -12.31 -9.02 5.08
C ALA A 138 -11.56 -9.20 3.76
N ALA A 139 -11.30 -10.44 3.35
CA ALA A 139 -10.71 -10.76 2.05
C ALA A 139 -11.57 -10.25 0.90
N THR A 140 -12.89 -10.40 0.99
CA THR A 140 -13.84 -9.90 -0.02
C THR A 140 -13.85 -8.38 -0.08
N ARG A 141 -13.83 -7.70 1.08
CA ARG A 141 -13.76 -6.22 1.14
C ARG A 141 -12.46 -5.71 0.54
N LEU A 142 -11.33 -6.32 0.89
CA LEU A 142 -10.03 -5.98 0.33
C LEU A 142 -9.99 -6.23 -1.18
N SER A 143 -10.51 -7.36 -1.64
CA SER A 143 -10.60 -7.68 -3.08
C SER A 143 -11.44 -6.65 -3.85
N ARG A 144 -12.60 -6.25 -3.31
CA ARG A 144 -13.43 -5.20 -3.92
C ARG A 144 -12.73 -3.85 -3.94
N LEU A 145 -12.01 -3.49 -2.87
CA LEU A 145 -11.22 -2.26 -2.81
C LEU A 145 -10.14 -2.26 -3.91
N MET A 146 -9.32 -3.30 -3.97
CA MET A 146 -8.25 -3.44 -4.96
C MET A 146 -8.79 -3.45 -6.39
N LYS A 147 -9.96 -4.08 -6.63
CA LYS A 147 -10.60 -4.07 -7.95
C LYS A 147 -11.13 -2.68 -8.33
N LYS A 148 -11.70 -1.95 -7.37
CA LYS A 148 -12.23 -0.59 -7.60
C LYS A 148 -11.12 0.40 -7.93
N TYR A 149 -9.97 0.27 -7.26
CA TYR A 149 -8.84 1.19 -7.36
C TYR A 149 -7.64 0.58 -8.11
N ASN A 150 -7.93 -0.16 -9.19
CA ASN A 150 -6.91 -0.84 -9.98
C ASN A 150 -6.07 0.09 -10.87
N GLN A 151 -6.46 1.37 -11.00
CA GLN A 151 -5.68 2.39 -11.69
C GLN A 151 -4.67 3.06 -10.75
N GLU A 152 -4.92 2.98 -9.45
CA GLU A 152 -4.06 3.49 -8.40
C GLU A 152 -2.98 2.47 -8.06
N MET A 153 -3.35 1.21 -7.80
CA MET A 153 -2.39 0.20 -7.36
C MET A 153 -2.78 -1.21 -7.79
N VAL A 154 -1.84 -1.94 -8.38
CA VAL A 154 -1.99 -3.34 -8.75
C VAL A 154 -0.91 -4.17 -8.06
N SER A 155 -1.30 -5.12 -7.22
CA SER A 155 -0.36 -6.05 -6.60
C SER A 155 0.03 -7.14 -7.60
N LEU A 156 1.34 -7.35 -7.79
CA LEU A 156 1.87 -8.37 -8.70
C LEU A 156 1.93 -9.75 -8.04
N ASN A 157 2.13 -9.78 -6.72
CA ASN A 157 2.17 -10.99 -5.92
C ASN A 157 1.13 -10.89 -4.79
N PRO A 158 -0.17 -11.15 -5.09
CA PRO A 158 -1.18 -11.14 -4.04
C PRO A 158 -0.82 -12.19 -2.98
N PRO A 159 -1.03 -11.91 -1.68
CA PRO A 159 -0.78 -12.88 -0.61
C PRO A 159 -1.41 -14.23 -0.95
N ARG A 160 -0.70 -15.34 -0.68
CA ARG A 160 -1.15 -16.72 -1.02
C ARG A 160 -2.60 -17.02 -0.59
N LEU A 161 -3.08 -16.37 0.46
CA LEU A 161 -4.46 -16.48 0.94
C LEU A 161 -5.51 -15.96 -0.06
N ILE A 162 -5.22 -14.87 -0.79
CA ILE A 162 -6.09 -14.33 -1.85
C ILE A 162 -6.16 -15.31 -3.03
N ILE A 163 -5.02 -15.90 -3.39
CA ILE A 163 -4.96 -16.96 -4.42
C ILE A 163 -5.75 -18.19 -3.98
N SER A 164 -5.66 -18.60 -2.70
CA SER A 164 -6.41 -19.73 -2.16
C SER A 164 -7.92 -19.52 -2.23
N VAL A 165 -8.41 -18.34 -1.84
CA VAL A 165 -9.86 -18.02 -1.92
C VAL A 165 -10.34 -17.96 -3.37
N LEU A 166 -9.54 -17.39 -4.28
CA LEU A 166 -9.84 -17.38 -5.71
C LEU A 166 -9.88 -18.81 -6.29
N ASN A 167 -8.97 -19.69 -5.86
CA ASN A 167 -8.97 -21.09 -6.28
C ASN A 167 -10.20 -21.85 -5.77
N THR A 168 -10.61 -21.64 -4.51
CA THR A 168 -11.83 -22.26 -3.96
C THR A 168 -13.10 -21.81 -4.67
N ILE A 169 -13.20 -20.52 -5.06
CA ILE A 169 -14.31 -20.03 -5.88
C ILE A 169 -14.24 -20.62 -7.29
N ARG A 170 -13.05 -20.72 -7.89
CA ARG A 170 -12.83 -21.29 -9.23
C ARG A 170 -13.19 -22.77 -9.31
N GLU A 171 -12.87 -23.54 -8.26
CA GLU A 171 -13.19 -24.97 -8.14
C GLU A 171 -14.70 -25.18 -7.94
N ASN A 172 -15.37 -24.33 -7.15
CA ASN A 172 -16.82 -24.38 -6.96
C ASN A 172 -17.62 -23.85 -8.17
N CYS A 173 -17.02 -23.05 -9.04
CA CYS A 173 -17.64 -22.52 -10.26
C CYS A 173 -17.19 -23.24 -11.55
N GLY A 174 -16.42 -24.34 -11.45
CA GLY A 174 -16.12 -25.23 -12.57
C GLY A 174 -15.14 -24.71 -13.63
N PHE A 175 -14.34 -23.68 -13.35
CA PHE A 175 -13.36 -23.18 -14.33
C PHE A 175 -12.05 -23.97 -14.26
N THR A 176 -11.76 -24.74 -15.32
CA THR A 176 -10.56 -25.57 -15.44
C THR A 176 -9.29 -24.75 -15.69
N ARG A 177 -8.18 -25.23 -15.15
CA ARG A 177 -6.84 -24.60 -15.19
C ARG A 177 -6.28 -24.59 -16.63
N ILE A 178 -6.07 -23.41 -17.22
CA ILE A 178 -5.12 -23.26 -18.33
C ILE A 178 -3.76 -22.95 -17.69
N LEU A 179 -2.88 -23.94 -17.65
CA LEU A 179 -1.48 -23.75 -17.29
C LEU A 179 -0.80 -22.96 -18.42
N PRO A 180 -0.03 -21.89 -18.14
CA PRO A 180 0.95 -21.44 -19.11
C PRO A 180 2.03 -22.52 -19.21
N THR A 181 2.20 -23.05 -20.41
CA THR A 181 3.39 -23.79 -20.81
C THR A 181 4.59 -22.85 -20.75
N THR A 182 5.59 -23.25 -19.95
CA THR A 182 7.01 -22.82 -19.90
C THR A 182 7.39 -21.46 -20.47
#